data_AF-A0A8T3ZD71-F1
#
_entry.id   AF-A0A8T3ZD71-F1
#
_cell.length_a   1.000
_cell.length_b   1.000
_cell.length_c   1.000
_cell.angle_alpha   90.00
_cell.angle_beta   90.00
_cell.angle_gamma   90.00
#
_symmetry.space_group_name_H-M   'P 1'
#
loop_
_entity.id
_entity.type
_entity.pdbx_description
1 polymer ?
#
loop_
_entity_poly.entity_id
_entity_poly.type
_entity_poly.pdbx_seq_one_letter_code
_entity_poly.pdbx_strand_id
1 'polypeptide(L)'
;MAHGLIAWLIALLLVKNINDRRLLVIVGVAADLDGIFIFFDQNSYFALHHTFGHSYVFGILIVLIAALLAKEKLMVGLGAFLAFSAHLFCDVIGSNWSITPLFPLSDMAIGSTGYLPSEVIYSLINPLALLILVLVVIAVGYRKEISPFEFISAKLDKMALGAFIYPFKYKCEYCGKWAFGECEQCKKKICAQHLPSFYNSKCSICSDSQLRN
;
A
#
# COMPACT_ATOMS: atom_id res chain seq x y z
N MET A 1 4.74 8.72 4.58
CA MET A 1 3.69 8.59 3.51
C MET A 1 3.91 7.41 2.55
N ALA A 2 5.14 6.92 2.31
CA ALA A 2 5.40 5.81 1.37
C ALA A 2 5.31 4.39 1.99
N HIS A 3 5.30 4.28 3.33
CA HIS A 3 5.45 3.00 4.04
C HIS A 3 4.39 1.96 3.67
N GLY A 4 3.12 2.38 3.55
CA GLY A 4 2.03 1.47 3.17
C GLY A 4 2.18 0.85 1.78
N LEU A 5 2.72 1.60 0.81
CA LEU A 5 2.98 1.09 -0.54
C LEU A 5 4.17 0.11 -0.55
N ILE A 6 5.22 0.39 0.22
CA ILE A 6 6.36 -0.53 0.39
C ILE A 6 5.88 -1.83 1.04
N ALA A 7 5.09 -1.74 2.10
CA ALA A 7 4.50 -2.89 2.78
C ALA A 7 3.60 -3.71 1.85
N TRP A 8 2.81 -3.05 1.00
CA TRP A 8 2.00 -3.71 -0.03
C TRP A 8 2.87 -4.46 -1.06
N LEU A 9 3.97 -3.86 -1.51
CA LEU A 9 4.90 -4.54 -2.43
C LEU A 9 5.55 -5.77 -1.78
N ILE A 10 5.98 -5.67 -0.51
CA ILE A 10 6.48 -6.82 0.26
C ILE A 10 5.41 -7.91 0.35
N ALA A 11 4.16 -7.52 0.62
CA ALA A 11 3.03 -8.44 0.70
C ALA A 11 2.78 -9.20 -0.60
N LEU A 12 2.88 -8.53 -1.75
CA LEU A 12 2.75 -9.15 -3.07
C LEU A 12 3.87 -10.16 -3.39
N LEU A 13 5.02 -10.08 -2.74
CA LEU A 13 6.14 -10.99 -2.93
C LEU A 13 6.04 -12.24 -2.07
N LEU A 14 5.49 -12.11 -0.85
CA LEU A 14 5.56 -13.16 0.17
C LEU A 14 4.25 -13.90 0.39
N VAL A 15 3.11 -13.25 0.14
CA VAL A 15 1.80 -13.73 0.62
C VAL A 15 0.79 -13.83 -0.52
N LYS A 16 0.08 -14.95 -0.59
CA LYS A 16 -0.88 -15.23 -1.66
C LYS A 16 -2.26 -14.70 -1.32
N ASN A 17 -2.68 -14.88 -0.07
CA ASN A 17 -4.02 -14.48 0.38
C ASN A 17 -4.16 -12.95 0.55
N ILE A 18 -5.26 -12.38 0.04
CA ILE A 18 -5.52 -10.93 0.13
C ILE A 18 -5.70 -10.43 1.57
N ASN A 19 -6.30 -11.22 2.47
CA ASN A 19 -6.48 -10.82 3.86
C ASN A 19 -5.14 -10.78 4.60
N ASP A 20 -4.26 -11.75 4.31
CA ASP A 20 -2.92 -11.75 4.87
C ASP A 20 -2.08 -10.60 4.27
N ARG A 21 -2.26 -10.25 2.98
CA ARG A 21 -1.64 -9.04 2.40
C ARG A 21 -2.09 -7.76 3.11
N ARG A 22 -3.37 -7.66 3.48
CA ARG A 22 -3.90 -6.52 4.25
C ARG A 22 -3.24 -6.40 5.62
N LEU A 23 -2.99 -7.51 6.30
CA LEU A 23 -2.27 -7.50 7.59
C LEU A 23 -0.87 -6.89 7.42
N LEU A 24 -0.13 -7.23 6.36
CA LEU A 24 1.20 -6.65 6.11
C LEU A 24 1.15 -5.15 5.86
N VAL A 25 0.15 -4.66 5.11
CA VAL A 25 -0.03 -3.22 4.90
C VAL A 25 -0.34 -2.52 6.23
N ILE A 26 -1.22 -3.09 7.06
CA ILE A 26 -1.54 -2.55 8.39
C ILE A 26 -0.28 -2.49 9.26
N VAL A 27 0.51 -3.56 9.32
CA VAL A 27 1.78 -3.59 10.07
C VAL A 27 2.74 -2.52 9.57
N GLY A 28 2.88 -2.38 8.25
CA GLY A 28 3.80 -1.41 7.63
C GLY A 28 3.44 0.06 7.85
N VAL A 29 2.23 0.36 8.32
CA VAL A 29 1.82 1.72 8.73
C VAL A 29 1.54 1.83 10.23
N ALA A 30 1.71 0.75 11.00
CA ALA A 30 1.36 0.72 12.41
C ALA A 30 2.30 1.60 13.26
N ALA A 31 3.54 1.77 12.84
CA ALA A 31 4.50 2.64 13.54
C ALA A 31 3.98 4.08 13.64
N ASP A 32 3.42 4.63 12.55
CA ASP A 32 2.82 5.96 12.50
C ASP A 32 1.60 6.17 13.42
N LEU A 33 1.05 5.11 14.06
CA LEU A 33 -0.10 5.26 14.96
C LEU A 33 0.24 6.06 16.22
N ASP A 34 1.51 6.11 16.63
CA ASP A 34 1.96 7.00 17.70
C ASP A 34 1.89 8.49 17.28
N GLY A 35 1.68 8.80 16.01
CA GLY A 35 1.38 10.15 15.53
C GLY A 35 0.04 10.70 16.04
N ILE A 36 -0.84 9.84 16.58
CA ILE A 36 -2.13 10.25 17.16
C ILE A 36 -1.99 11.31 18.27
N PHE A 37 -0.82 11.37 18.92
CA PHE A 37 -0.54 12.34 19.98
C PHE A 37 -0.62 13.81 19.49
N ILE A 38 -0.54 14.07 18.19
CA ILE A 38 -0.72 15.41 17.61
C ILE A 38 -2.09 16.02 17.92
N PHE A 39 -3.12 15.19 18.10
CA PHE A 39 -4.48 15.64 18.43
C PHE A 39 -4.66 16.01 19.90
N PHE A 40 -3.70 15.64 20.76
CA PHE A 40 -3.71 15.99 22.18
C PHE A 40 -2.88 17.25 22.41
N ASP A 41 -1.58 17.18 22.13
CA ASP A 41 -0.69 18.35 22.17
C ASP A 41 0.62 18.11 21.40
N GLN A 42 1.23 19.21 20.97
CA GLN A 42 2.46 19.21 20.17
C GLN A 42 3.66 18.64 20.93
N ASN A 43 3.75 18.83 22.25
CA ASN A 43 4.89 18.32 23.02
C ASN A 43 4.84 16.81 23.15
N SER A 44 3.66 16.24 23.42
CA SER A 44 3.44 14.79 23.44
C SER A 44 3.73 14.16 22.09
N TYR A 45 3.33 14.80 20.99
CA TYR A 45 3.69 14.35 19.64
C TYR A 45 5.20 14.27 19.45
N PHE A 46 5.95 15.35 19.72
CA PHE A 46 7.40 15.34 19.53
C PHE A 46 8.13 14.40 20.51
N ALA A 47 7.58 14.16 21.70
CA ALA A 47 8.14 13.24 22.68
C ALA A 47 7.90 11.76 22.34
N LEU A 48 6.76 11.43 21.70
CA LEU A 48 6.31 10.04 21.57
C LEU A 48 6.34 9.50 20.13
N HIS A 49 6.20 10.35 19.11
CA HIS A 49 5.98 9.92 17.72
C HIS A 49 7.18 9.19 17.08
N HIS A 50 8.40 9.33 17.58
CA HIS A 50 9.56 8.56 17.09
C HIS A 50 10.20 7.70 18.19
N THR A 51 9.41 7.37 19.22
CA THR A 51 9.84 6.48 20.30
C THR A 51 9.04 5.18 20.30
N PHE A 52 7.81 5.20 20.80
CA PHE A 52 7.06 3.98 21.08
C PHE A 52 6.69 3.19 19.81
N GLY A 53 6.00 3.80 18.85
CA GLY A 53 5.57 3.14 17.61
C GLY A 53 6.73 2.82 16.67
N HIS A 54 7.84 3.55 16.79
CA HIS A 54 9.05 3.36 16.00
C HIS A 54 10.10 2.45 16.67
N SER A 55 9.69 1.66 17.68
CA SER A 55 10.55 0.71 18.38
C SER A 55 10.35 -0.73 17.87
N TYR A 56 11.41 -1.55 17.92
CA TYR A 56 11.32 -2.99 17.67
C TYR A 56 10.51 -3.71 18.76
N VAL A 57 10.38 -3.15 19.97
CA VAL A 57 9.49 -3.71 21.00
C VAL A 57 8.03 -3.66 20.53
N PHE A 58 7.60 -2.50 20.04
CA PHE A 58 6.28 -2.35 19.40
C PHE A 58 6.18 -3.18 18.12
N GLY A 59 7.21 -3.14 17.28
CA GLY A 59 7.26 -3.92 16.03
C GLY A 59 7.06 -5.41 16.24
N ILE A 60 7.77 -6.02 17.21
CA ILE A 60 7.63 -7.45 17.54
C ILE A 60 6.20 -7.76 18.01
N LEU A 61 5.61 -6.92 18.85
CA LEU A 61 4.23 -7.11 19.31
C LEU A 61 3.25 -7.13 18.12
N ILE A 62 3.35 -6.14 17.23
CA ILE A 62 2.48 -6.02 16.06
C ILE A 62 2.71 -7.14 15.05
N VAL A 63 3.95 -7.56 14.84
CA VAL A 63 4.32 -8.72 14.00
C VAL A 63 3.70 -10.01 14.54
N LEU A 64 3.77 -10.24 15.86
CA LEU A 64 3.17 -11.42 16.49
C LEU A 64 1.65 -11.42 16.34
N ILE A 65 0.99 -10.27 16.57
CA ILE A 65 -0.46 -10.14 16.38
C ILE A 65 -0.83 -10.47 14.92
N ALA A 66 -0.14 -9.89 13.95
CA ALA A 66 -0.39 -10.17 12.54
C ALA A 66 -0.19 -11.65 12.19
N ALA A 67 0.88 -12.28 12.66
CA ALA A 67 1.16 -13.69 12.43
C ALA A 67 0.12 -14.62 13.06
N LEU A 68 -0.44 -14.26 14.22
CA LEU A 68 -1.49 -15.03 14.89
C LEU A 68 -2.83 -14.95 14.15
N LEU A 69 -3.15 -13.81 13.55
CA LEU A 69 -4.38 -13.59 12.79
C LEU A 69 -4.31 -14.14 11.35
N ALA A 70 -3.10 -14.43 10.86
CA ALA A 70 -2.87 -14.85 9.49
C ALA A 70 -3.25 -16.31 9.21
N LYS A 71 -3.60 -16.57 7.94
CA LYS A 71 -3.67 -17.94 7.41
C LYS A 71 -2.26 -18.48 7.15
N GLU A 72 -1.41 -17.70 6.49
CA GLU A 72 -0.02 -18.03 6.15
C GLU A 72 0.95 -17.56 7.25
N LYS A 73 0.77 -18.05 8.49
CA LYS A 73 1.42 -17.54 9.72
C LYS A 73 2.91 -17.21 9.58
N LEU A 74 3.71 -18.14 9.04
CA LEU A 74 5.15 -17.95 8.89
C LEU A 74 5.49 -16.86 7.87
N MET A 75 4.86 -16.89 6.68
CA MET A 75 5.10 -15.89 5.64
C MET A 75 4.60 -14.51 6.07
N VAL A 76 3.49 -14.45 6.80
CA VAL A 76 3.01 -13.20 7.38
C VAL A 76 3.95 -12.70 8.46
N GLY A 77 4.43 -13.53 9.37
CA GLY A 77 5.40 -13.11 10.39
C GLY A 77 6.67 -12.52 9.76
N LEU A 78 7.25 -13.21 8.78
CA LEU A 78 8.43 -12.72 8.04
C LEU A 78 8.14 -11.43 7.28
N GLY A 79 7.02 -11.38 6.54
CA GLY A 79 6.66 -10.21 5.76
C GLY A 79 6.27 -9.00 6.60
N ALA A 80 5.62 -9.22 7.74
CA ALA A 80 5.29 -8.19 8.72
C ALA A 80 6.56 -7.61 9.34
N PHE A 81 7.53 -8.46 9.72
CA PHE A 81 8.82 -8.01 10.22
C PHE A 81 9.56 -7.18 9.17
N LEU A 82 9.63 -7.66 7.93
CA LEU A 82 10.25 -6.91 6.82
C LEU A 82 9.54 -5.59 6.54
N ALA A 83 8.21 -5.55 6.57
CA ALA A 83 7.43 -4.33 6.35
C ALA A 83 7.68 -3.30 7.45
N PHE A 84 7.70 -3.72 8.71
CA PHE A 84 8.01 -2.86 9.85
C PHE A 84 9.46 -2.37 9.82
N SER A 85 10.43 -3.25 9.57
CA SER A 85 11.83 -2.85 9.41
C SER A 85 12.03 -1.88 8.24
N ALA A 86 11.33 -2.09 7.12
CA ALA A 86 11.37 -1.17 5.99
C ALA A 86 10.79 0.20 6.35
N HIS A 87 9.76 0.24 7.20
CA HIS A 87 9.22 1.50 7.75
C HIS A 87 10.32 2.26 8.50
N LEU A 88 10.92 1.65 9.54
CA LEU A 88 11.97 2.28 10.34
C LEU A 88 13.16 2.72 9.49
N PHE A 89 13.57 1.89 8.52
CA PHE A 89 14.64 2.23 7.59
C PHE A 89 14.33 3.47 6.76
N CYS A 90 13.09 3.59 6.28
CA CYS A 90 12.64 4.77 5.56
C CYS A 90 12.67 6.02 6.44
N ASP A 91 12.37 5.94 7.73
CA ASP A 91 12.43 7.13 8.60
C ASP A 91 13.84 7.55 8.94
N VAL A 92 14.73 6.59 9.16
CA VAL A 92 16.16 6.85 9.41
C VAL A 92 16.79 7.61 8.25
N ILE A 93 16.48 7.24 7.00
CA ILE A 93 17.10 7.82 5.80
C ILE A 93 16.28 8.96 5.20
N GLY A 94 14.96 8.86 5.26
CA GLY A 94 14.01 9.77 4.62
C GLY A 94 13.58 10.95 5.47
N SER A 95 14.09 11.05 6.71
CA SER A 95 13.85 12.18 7.60
C SER A 95 15.11 12.60 8.34
N ASN A 96 15.11 13.84 8.81
CA ASN A 96 16.10 14.35 9.77
C ASN A 96 15.65 14.22 11.23
N TRP A 97 14.62 13.41 11.48
CA TRP A 97 14.12 13.09 12.81
C TRP A 97 14.64 11.71 13.20
N SER A 98 15.52 11.67 14.19
CA SER A 98 16.05 10.40 14.69
C SER A 98 14.96 9.58 15.39
N ILE A 99 15.04 8.26 15.23
CA ILE A 99 14.17 7.28 15.89
C ILE A 99 14.91 6.59 17.02
N THR A 100 14.21 6.11 18.05
CA THR A 100 14.80 5.29 19.12
C THR A 100 14.33 3.83 18.98
N PRO A 101 15.00 3.01 18.13
CA PRO A 101 14.47 1.71 17.72
C PRO A 101 14.44 0.68 18.84
N LEU A 102 15.11 0.94 19.97
CA LEU A 102 15.17 0.05 21.13
C LEU A 102 14.36 0.55 22.33
N PHE A 103 13.58 1.63 22.19
CA PHE A 103 12.72 2.11 23.28
C PHE A 103 11.72 1.03 23.72
N PRO A 104 11.42 0.86 25.03
CA PRO A 104 11.96 1.58 26.19
C PRO A 104 13.22 0.94 26.81
N LEU A 105 13.86 -0.01 26.11
CA LEU A 105 15.06 -0.70 26.61
C LEU A 105 16.32 0.17 26.50
N SER A 106 16.34 1.12 25.55
CA SER A 106 17.45 2.06 25.34
C SER A 106 16.96 3.31 24.62
N ASP A 107 17.51 4.46 25.02
CA ASP A 107 17.29 5.78 24.42
C ASP A 107 18.25 6.07 23.24
N MET A 108 18.96 5.04 22.75
CA MET A 108 19.86 5.20 21.60
C MET A 108 19.07 5.65 20.37
N ALA A 109 19.32 6.88 19.94
CA ALA A 109 18.73 7.46 18.75
C ALA A 109 19.57 7.12 17.51
N ILE A 110 18.89 6.77 16.42
CA ILE A 110 19.49 6.55 15.10
C ILE A 110 18.75 7.45 14.10
N GLY A 111 19.50 8.16 13.28
CA GLY A 111 18.96 8.99 12.21
C GLY A 111 20.04 9.38 11.22
N SER A 112 19.63 10.02 10.13
CA SER A 112 20.55 10.58 9.14
C SER A 112 21.10 11.97 9.51
N THR A 113 20.65 12.53 10.64
CA THR A 113 21.08 13.84 11.14
C THR A 113 22.60 13.92 11.27
N GLY A 114 23.22 14.88 10.60
CA GLY A 114 24.68 15.06 10.60
C GLY A 114 25.42 14.26 9.52
N TYR A 115 24.76 13.31 8.85
CA TYR A 115 25.30 12.56 7.71
C TYR A 115 24.77 13.07 6.36
N LEU A 116 23.48 13.44 6.32
CA LEU A 116 22.82 13.93 5.11
C LEU A 116 22.20 15.32 5.36
N PRO A 117 22.43 16.31 4.48
CA PRO A 117 21.75 17.60 4.55
C PRO A 117 20.23 17.44 4.36
N SER A 118 19.43 18.23 5.10
CA SER A 118 17.97 18.26 4.98
C SER A 118 17.51 18.44 3.54
N GLU A 119 18.19 19.30 2.79
CA GLU A 119 17.87 19.63 1.41
C GLU A 119 18.03 18.42 0.51
N VAL A 120 19.05 17.59 0.76
CA VAL A 120 19.27 16.34 0.01
C VAL A 120 18.16 15.33 0.32
N ILE A 121 17.77 15.20 1.59
CA ILE A 121 16.70 14.27 2.00
C ILE A 121 15.36 14.69 1.37
N TYR A 122 14.91 15.91 1.62
CA TYR A 122 13.55 16.33 1.27
C TYR A 122 13.38 16.74 -0.19
N SER A 123 14.41 17.29 -0.85
CA SER A 123 14.30 17.77 -2.23
C SER A 123 14.80 16.76 -3.28
N LEU A 124 15.59 15.75 -2.87
CA LEU A 124 16.15 14.77 -3.80
C LEU A 124 15.74 13.34 -3.44
N ILE A 125 16.10 12.84 -2.25
CA ILE A 125 15.87 11.44 -1.87
C ILE A 125 14.38 11.13 -1.83
N ASN A 126 13.58 11.90 -1.10
CA ASN A 126 12.16 11.62 -0.92
C ASN A 126 11.37 11.70 -2.24
N PRO A 127 11.52 12.72 -3.10
CA PRO A 127 10.84 12.76 -4.39
C PRO A 127 11.28 11.64 -5.33
N LEU A 128 12.56 11.30 -5.39
CA LEU A 128 13.06 10.20 -6.22
C LEU A 128 12.54 8.84 -5.73
N ALA A 129 12.58 8.59 -4.41
CA ALA A 129 12.06 7.37 -3.82
C ALA A 129 10.56 7.21 -4.12
N LEU A 130 9.78 8.29 -3.98
CA LEU A 130 8.36 8.29 -4.33
C LEU A 130 8.13 8.03 -5.82
N LEU A 131 8.89 8.68 -6.71
CA LEU A 131 8.80 8.47 -8.14
C LEU A 131 9.06 7.00 -8.50
N ILE A 132 10.16 6.42 -7.99
CA ILE A 132 10.50 5.02 -8.21
C ILE A 132 9.38 4.11 -7.70
N LEU A 133 8.87 4.37 -6.49
CA LEU A 133 7.81 3.58 -5.89
C LEU A 133 6.53 3.61 -6.73
N VAL A 134 6.12 4.79 -7.21
CA VAL A 134 4.96 4.95 -8.09
C VAL A 134 5.17 4.21 -9.42
N LEU A 135 6.37 4.30 -10.02
CA LEU A 135 6.68 3.58 -11.25
C LEU A 135 6.62 2.06 -11.05
N VAL A 136 7.10 1.54 -9.91
CA VAL A 136 7.00 0.12 -9.57
C VAL A 136 5.54 -0.29 -9.38
N VAL A 137 4.73 0.51 -8.68
CA VAL A 137 3.30 0.26 -8.51
C VAL A 137 2.57 0.22 -9.85
N ILE A 138 2.86 1.16 -10.76
CA ILE A 138 2.29 1.17 -12.12
C ILE A 138 2.73 -0.06 -12.90
N ALA A 139 4.02 -0.44 -12.83
CA ALA A 139 4.53 -1.63 -13.50
C ALA A 139 3.89 -2.92 -12.98
N VAL A 140 3.65 -3.01 -11.66
CA VAL A 140 2.91 -4.11 -11.04
C VAL A 140 1.46 -4.11 -11.53
N GLY A 141 0.78 -2.97 -11.52
CA GLY A 141 -0.59 -2.86 -12.04
C GLY A 141 -0.71 -3.28 -13.49
N TYR A 142 0.25 -2.87 -14.33
CA TYR A 142 0.29 -3.24 -15.74
C TYR A 142 0.53 -4.75 -15.94
N ARG A 143 1.42 -5.36 -15.16
CA ARG A 143 1.77 -6.78 -15.30
C ARG A 143 0.80 -7.75 -14.64
N LYS A 144 0.39 -7.45 -13.41
CA LYS A 144 -0.42 -8.34 -12.55
C LYS A 144 -1.91 -8.00 -12.54
N GLU A 145 -2.32 -6.82 -13.03
CA GLU A 145 -3.69 -6.32 -12.92
C GLU A 145 -4.19 -6.26 -11.48
N ILE A 146 -3.32 -5.79 -10.59
CA ILE A 146 -3.62 -5.56 -9.18
C ILE A 146 -3.02 -4.20 -8.81
N SER A 147 -3.77 -3.38 -8.08
CA SER A 147 -3.32 -2.10 -7.56
C SER A 147 -3.30 -2.10 -6.03
N PRO A 148 -2.66 -1.10 -5.39
CA PRO A 148 -2.69 -0.98 -3.94
C PRO A 148 -4.12 -0.91 -3.41
N PHE A 149 -5.08 -0.40 -4.18
CA PHE A 149 -6.46 -0.28 -3.71
C PHE A 149 -7.15 -1.62 -3.37
N GLU A 150 -6.56 -2.77 -3.71
CA GLU A 150 -7.03 -4.09 -3.28
C GLU A 150 -7.13 -4.21 -1.74
N PHE A 151 -6.26 -3.51 -1.00
CA PHE A 151 -6.29 -3.59 0.47
C PHE A 151 -7.54 -2.90 1.02
N ILE A 152 -8.08 -1.89 0.34
CA ILE A 152 -9.32 -1.19 0.71
C ILE A 152 -10.53 -1.97 0.22
N SER A 153 -10.60 -2.24 -1.08
CA SER A 153 -11.78 -2.87 -1.69
C SER A 153 -11.45 -3.41 -3.08
N ALA A 154 -11.94 -4.63 -3.37
CA ALA A 154 -11.86 -5.21 -4.71
C ALA A 154 -12.56 -4.36 -5.78
N LYS A 155 -13.57 -3.57 -5.39
CA LYS A 155 -14.27 -2.67 -6.31
C LYS A 155 -13.42 -1.46 -6.67
N LEU A 156 -12.77 -0.87 -5.66
CA LEU A 156 -11.88 0.26 -5.85
C LEU A 156 -10.65 -0.14 -6.67
N ASP A 157 -10.12 -1.34 -6.43
CA ASP A 157 -9.04 -1.93 -7.22
C ASP A 157 -9.38 -2.02 -8.71
N LYS A 158 -10.53 -2.61 -9.06
CA LYS A 158 -11.02 -2.66 -10.45
C LYS A 158 -11.22 -1.27 -11.05
N MET A 159 -11.73 -0.32 -10.27
CA MET A 159 -11.93 1.06 -10.73
C MET A 159 -10.58 1.72 -11.05
N ALA A 160 -9.58 1.55 -10.18
CA ALA A 160 -8.24 2.08 -10.38
C ALA A 160 -7.57 1.45 -11.63
N LEU A 161 -7.66 0.14 -11.79
CA LEU A 161 -7.16 -0.53 -12.99
C LEU A 161 -7.87 -0.04 -14.26
N GLY A 162 -9.19 0.12 -14.19
CA GLY A 162 -10.01 0.65 -15.28
C GLY A 162 -9.68 2.08 -15.68
N ALA A 163 -9.32 2.93 -14.72
CA ALA A 163 -8.95 4.32 -14.97
C ALA A 163 -7.50 4.47 -15.45
N PHE A 164 -6.56 3.75 -14.84
CA PHE A 164 -5.12 4.03 -14.99
C PHE A 164 -4.34 2.97 -15.79
N ILE A 165 -4.86 1.74 -15.94
CA ILE A 165 -4.13 0.65 -16.60
C ILE A 165 -4.82 0.23 -17.90
N TYR A 166 -6.12 -0.08 -17.85
CA TYR A 166 -6.84 -0.63 -19.00
C TYR A 166 -6.85 0.27 -20.24
N PRO A 167 -6.94 1.61 -20.14
CA PRO A 167 -6.93 2.49 -21.31
C PRO A 167 -5.60 2.47 -22.06
N PHE A 168 -4.53 1.97 -21.46
CA PHE A 168 -3.21 1.87 -22.05
C PHE A 168 -2.83 0.43 -22.44
N LYS A 169 -3.61 -0.55 -21.99
CA LYS A 169 -3.32 -1.99 -22.15
C LYS A 169 -4.31 -2.72 -23.04
N TYR A 170 -5.59 -2.31 -23.04
CA TYR A 170 -6.67 -3.06 -23.68
C TYR A 170 -7.55 -2.21 -24.59
N LYS A 171 -8.02 -2.85 -25.66
CA LYS A 171 -9.12 -2.36 -26.48
C LYS A 171 -10.42 -3.04 -26.06
N CYS A 172 -11.53 -2.38 -26.34
CA CYS A 172 -12.87 -2.88 -26.13
C CYS A 172 -13.17 -3.97 -27.14
N GLU A 173 -13.62 -5.12 -26.62
CA GLU A 173 -13.94 -6.32 -27.41
C GLU A 173 -15.07 -6.13 -28.43
N TYR A 174 -15.88 -5.06 -28.32
CA TYR A 174 -17.02 -4.84 -29.22
C TYR A 174 -16.80 -3.76 -30.27
N CYS A 175 -15.93 -2.78 -30.02
CA CYS A 175 -15.76 -1.65 -30.94
C CYS A 175 -14.31 -1.17 -31.14
N GLY A 176 -13.33 -1.82 -30.52
CA GLY A 176 -11.92 -1.46 -30.68
C GLY A 176 -11.48 -0.14 -30.03
N LYS A 177 -12.38 0.62 -29.39
CA LYS A 177 -12.03 1.81 -28.57
C LYS A 177 -11.27 1.39 -27.30
N TRP A 178 -10.59 2.31 -26.62
CA TRP A 178 -9.89 2.00 -25.36
C TRP A 178 -10.84 1.46 -24.28
N ALA A 179 -10.40 0.41 -23.57
CA ALA A 179 -11.17 -0.19 -22.49
C ALA A 179 -10.96 0.59 -21.19
N PHE A 180 -12.03 0.72 -20.40
CA PHE A 180 -12.04 1.41 -19.11
C PHE A 180 -12.55 0.52 -17.97
N GLY A 181 -12.89 -0.73 -18.25
CA GLY A 181 -13.34 -1.66 -17.23
C GLY A 181 -13.44 -3.10 -17.74
N GLU A 182 -13.86 -3.98 -16.84
CA GLU A 182 -14.10 -5.39 -17.13
C GLU A 182 -15.54 -5.74 -16.74
N CYS A 183 -16.23 -6.50 -17.59
CA CYS A 183 -17.55 -7.03 -17.25
C CYS A 183 -17.42 -8.18 -16.24
N GLU A 184 -18.10 -8.10 -15.11
CA GLU A 184 -18.07 -9.13 -14.07
C GLU A 184 -18.65 -10.46 -14.52
N GLN A 185 -19.60 -10.45 -15.45
CA GLN A 185 -20.27 -11.64 -15.96
C GLN A 185 -19.46 -12.34 -17.07
N CYS A 186 -19.03 -11.61 -18.09
CA CYS A 186 -18.34 -12.20 -19.24
C CYS A 186 -16.81 -12.01 -19.26
N LYS A 187 -16.25 -11.30 -18.27
CA LYS A 187 -14.80 -11.03 -18.10
C LYS A 187 -14.11 -10.29 -19.26
N LYS A 188 -14.87 -9.82 -20.25
CA LYS A 188 -14.36 -9.03 -21.37
C LYS A 188 -13.93 -7.63 -20.91
N LYS A 189 -12.91 -7.07 -21.56
CA LYS A 189 -12.48 -5.67 -21.36
C LYS A 189 -13.33 -4.74 -22.23
N ILE A 190 -13.94 -3.73 -21.63
CA ILE A 190 -15.04 -2.95 -22.22
C ILE A 190 -14.76 -1.45 -22.13
N CYS A 191 -15.14 -0.66 -23.14
CA CYS A 191 -15.08 0.80 -23.10
C CYS A 191 -16.25 1.40 -22.30
N ALA A 192 -16.15 2.68 -21.92
CA ALA A 192 -17.18 3.36 -21.15
C ALA A 192 -18.58 3.36 -21.81
N GLN A 193 -18.65 3.35 -23.14
CA GLN A 193 -19.92 3.31 -23.88
C GLN A 193 -20.66 1.96 -23.71
N HIS A 194 -19.91 0.87 -23.59
CA HIS A 194 -20.45 -0.49 -23.47
C HIS A 194 -20.47 -1.00 -22.02
N LEU A 195 -19.99 -0.20 -21.08
CA LEU A 195 -20.03 -0.44 -19.64
C LEU A 195 -20.85 0.69 -18.98
N PRO A 196 -22.19 0.60 -19.00
CA PRO A 196 -23.09 1.71 -18.65
C PRO A 196 -22.96 2.17 -17.19
N SER A 197 -22.39 1.33 -16.32
CA SER A 197 -22.03 1.72 -14.96
C SER A 197 -20.68 1.16 -14.57
N PHE A 198 -19.79 2.03 -14.11
CA PHE A 198 -18.58 1.60 -13.40
C PHE A 198 -18.89 0.91 -12.08
N TYR A 199 -20.06 1.17 -11.51
CA TYR A 199 -20.50 0.61 -10.23
C TYR A 199 -21.20 -0.74 -10.39
N ASN A 200 -22.00 -0.89 -11.45
CA ASN A 200 -22.65 -2.15 -11.86
C ASN A 200 -21.97 -2.66 -13.13
N SER A 201 -20.92 -3.44 -12.90
CA SER A 201 -19.95 -4.01 -13.83
C SER A 201 -20.52 -5.04 -14.80
N LYS A 202 -21.75 -4.87 -15.29
CA LYS A 202 -22.29 -5.65 -16.42
C LYS A 202 -22.21 -4.80 -17.69
N CYS A 203 -21.73 -5.39 -18.78
CA CYS A 203 -21.76 -4.71 -20.07
C CYS A 203 -23.19 -4.66 -20.63
N SER A 204 -23.43 -3.76 -21.58
CA SER A 204 -24.75 -3.59 -22.22
C SER A 204 -25.32 -4.91 -22.73
N ILE A 205 -24.49 -5.73 -23.38
CA ILE A 205 -24.89 -7.04 -23.94
C ILE A 205 -25.33 -8.03 -22.85
N CYS A 206 -24.60 -8.10 -21.72
CA CYS A 206 -24.98 -8.96 -20.60
C CYS A 206 -26.18 -8.43 -19.81
N SER A 207 -26.46 -7.13 -19.90
CA SER A 207 -27.61 -6.51 -19.26
C SER A 207 -28.89 -6.78 -20.06
N ASP A 208 -28.80 -6.67 -21.39
CA ASP A 208 -29.91 -6.93 -22.31
C ASP A 208 -30.35 -8.41 -22.33
N SER A 209 -29.43 -9.35 -22.11
CA SER A 209 -29.76 -10.79 -22.09
C SER A 209 -30.56 -11.22 -20.85
N GLN A 210 -30.51 -10.45 -19.76
CA GLN A 210 -31.30 -10.72 -18.55
C GLN A 210 -32.73 -10.17 -18.61
N LEU A 211 -32.99 -9.18 -19.48
CA LEU A 211 -34.34 -8.65 -19.69
C LEU A 211 -35.21 -9.54 -20.60
N ARG A 212 -34.61 -10.55 -21.24
CA ARG A 212 -35.29 -11.47 -22.17
C ARG A 212 -35.59 -12.85 -21.57
N ASN A 213 -35.26 -13.05 -20.28
CA ASN A 213 -35.61 -14.22 -19.48
C ASN A 213 -36.54 -13.80 -18.34
#